data_AF-A0A4Q3A9X5-F1
#
_entry.id   AF-A0A4Q3A9X5-F1
#
_cell.length_a   1.000
_cell.length_b   1.000
_cell.length_c   1.000
_cell.angle_alpha   90.00
_cell.angle_beta   90.00
_cell.angle_gamma   90.00
#
_symmetry.space_group_name_H-M   'P 1'
#
loop_
_entity.id
_entity.type
_entity.pdbx_description
1 polymer ?
#
loop_
_entity_poly.entity_id
_entity_poly.type
_entity_poly.pdbx_seq_one_letter_code
_entity_poly.pdbx_strand_id
1 'polypeptide(L)' 'GQVLNREQIESHLYAELDGPLSNAVDSAICSLRRKVCPPGSAPLIHTRRGLGYVLEP' A
#
# COMPACT_ATOMS: atom_id res chain seq x y z
N GLY A 1 6.75 -9.18 -6.81
CA GLY A 1 5.29 -9.32 -7.03
C GLY A 1 4.83 -8.44 -8.17
N GLN A 2 3.54 -8.09 -8.26
CA GLN A 2 3.04 -7.09 -9.21
C GLN A 2 3.02 -5.69 -8.57
N VAL A 3 3.40 -4.66 -9.32
CA VAL A 3 3.24 -3.26 -8.90
C VAL A 3 1.78 -2.85 -9.07
N LEU A 4 1.17 -2.37 -7.99
CA LEU A 4 -0.15 -1.75 -8.01
C LEU A 4 -0.02 -0.26 -7.70
N ASN A 5 -0.67 0.57 -8.51
CA ASN A 5 -0.73 2.01 -8.27
C ASN A 5 -1.77 2.34 -7.18
N ARG A 6 -1.80 3.60 -6.71
CA ARG A 6 -2.72 4.00 -5.63
C ARG A 6 -4.19 3.86 -6.04
N GLU A 7 -4.54 4.32 -7.23
CA GLU A 7 -5.92 4.29 -7.75
C GLU A 7 -6.47 2.86 -7.85
N GLN A 8 -5.64 1.89 -8.24
CA GLN A 8 -5.98 0.47 -8.26
C GLN A 8 -6.27 -0.04 -6.86
N ILE A 9 -5.39 0.26 -5.90
CA ILE A 9 -5.58 -0.15 -4.50
C ILE A 9 -6.83 0.53 -3.92
N GLU A 10 -7.05 1.81 -4.20
CA GLU A 10 -8.24 2.56 -3.77
C GLU A 10 -9.52 1.96 -4.34
N SER A 11 -9.55 1.69 -5.65
CA SER A 11 -10.71 1.10 -6.31
C SER A 11 -11.06 -0.27 -5.73
N HIS A 12 -10.08 -1.05 -5.28
CA HIS A 12 -10.33 -2.36 -4.68
C HIS A 12 -10.74 -2.31 -3.20
N LEU A 13 -10.27 -1.33 -2.44
CA LEU A 13 -10.52 -1.25 -0.99
C LEU A 13 -11.64 -0.29 -0.61
N TYR A 14 -11.89 0.70 -1.44
CA TYR A 14 -12.64 1.90 -1.10
C TYR A 14 -13.61 2.35 -2.20
N ALA A 15 -13.94 1.47 -3.16
CA ALA A 15 -14.84 1.77 -4.28
C ALA A 15 -16.20 2.37 -3.88
N GLU A 16 -16.68 2.06 -2.67
CA GLU A 16 -17.98 2.53 -2.17
C GLU A 16 -17.90 3.81 -1.31
N LEU A 17 -16.71 4.39 -1.13
CA LEU A 17 -16.56 5.63 -0.37
C LEU A 17 -16.67 6.85 -1.28
N ASP A 18 -17.68 7.69 -1.01
CA ASP A 18 -17.83 8.98 -1.68
C ASP A 18 -16.78 9.97 -1.19
N GLY A 19 -15.77 10.25 -2.03
CA GLY A 19 -14.82 11.34 -1.85
C GLY A 19 -13.35 10.96 -2.03
N PRO A 20 -12.47 11.94 -2.28
CA PRO A 20 -11.04 11.69 -2.45
C PRO A 20 -10.40 11.21 -1.14
N LEU A 21 -9.90 9.98 -1.13
CA LEU A 21 -9.16 9.39 -0.02
C LEU A 21 -7.67 9.73 -0.12
N SER A 22 -7.36 11.03 -0.11
CA SER A 22 -6.06 11.60 -0.52
C SER A 22 -4.79 10.95 0.07
N ASN A 23 -4.90 10.23 1.19
CA ASN A 23 -3.79 9.48 1.78
C ASN A 23 -4.19 8.12 2.42
N ALA A 24 -5.37 7.56 2.12
CA ALA A 24 -5.84 6.36 2.81
C ALA A 24 -4.96 5.15 2.50
N VAL A 25 -4.56 4.96 1.23
CA VAL A 25 -3.64 3.88 0.83
C VAL A 25 -2.30 4.02 1.54
N ASP A 26 -1.71 5.21 1.53
CA ASP A 26 -0.41 5.46 2.14
C ASP A 26 -0.47 5.16 3.66
N SER A 27 -1.55 5.54 4.32
CA SER A 27 -1.79 5.28 5.76
C SER A 27 -1.98 3.78 6.05
N ALA A 28 -2.72 3.08 5.18
CA ALA A 28 -2.93 1.64 5.27
C ALA A 28 -1.61 0.87 5.07
N ILE A 29 -0.82 1.22 4.04
CA ILE A 29 0.49 0.63 3.78
C ILE A 29 1.45 0.86 4.96
N CYS A 30 1.48 2.07 5.52
CA CYS A 30 2.33 2.40 6.66
C CYS A 30 1.97 1.54 7.88
N SER A 31 0.68 1.35 8.14
CA SER A 31 0.18 0.52 9.23
C SER A 31 0.39 -0.98 8.97
N LEU A 32 0.22 -1.42 7.73
CA LEU A 32 0.43 -2.81 7.33
C LEU A 32 1.90 -3.21 7.46
N ARG A 33 2.83 -2.38 6.98
CA ARG A 33 4.28 -2.59 7.14
C ARG A 33 4.67 -2.83 8.59
N ARG A 34 4.14 -2.07 9.55
CA ARG A 34 4.44 -2.28 10.98
C ARG A 34 3.93 -3.62 11.51
N LYS A 35 2.86 -4.17 10.93
CA LYS A 35 2.27 -5.45 11.34
C LYS A 35 2.96 -6.65 10.68
N VAL A 36 3.33 -6.53 9.40
CA VAL A 36 3.90 -7.65 8.63
C VAL A 36 5.43 -7.66 8.59
N CYS A 37 6.07 -6.52 8.86
CA CYS A 37 7.52 -6.36 8.89
C CYS A 37 7.96 -5.83 10.27
N PRO A 38 7.95 -6.68 11.31
CA PRO A 38 8.47 -6.29 12.62
C PRO A 38 9.96 -5.91 12.55
N PRO A 39 10.48 -5.14 13.53
CA PRO A 39 11.89 -4.76 13.57
C PRO A 39 12.81 -5.99 13.43
N GLY A 40 13.77 -5.92 12.51
CA GLY A 40 14.71 -7.01 12.23
C GLY A 40 14.24 -8.01 11.15
N SER A 41 13.03 -7.86 10.62
CA SER A 41 12.56 -8.63 9.45
C SER A 41 12.87 -7.91 8.13
N ALA A 42 12.97 -8.69 7.04
CA ALA A 42 13.05 -8.13 5.70
C ALA A 42 11.74 -7.41 5.33
N PRO A 43 11.80 -6.20 4.75
CA PRO A 43 10.60 -5.49 4.34
C PRO A 43 9.92 -6.23 3.19
N LEU A 44 8.63 -6.54 3.32
CA LEU A 44 7.85 -7.26 2.30
C LEU A 44 7.11 -6.33 1.33
N ILE A 45 6.84 -5.08 1.75
CA ILE A 45 6.08 -4.12 0.96
C ILE A 45 7.00 -2.99 0.53
N HIS A 46 7.34 -2.92 -0.75
CA HIS A 46 8.26 -1.94 -1.30
C HIS A 46 7.52 -0.81 -2.00
N THR A 47 8.03 0.41 -1.84
CA THR A 47 7.55 1.56 -2.60
C THR A 47 8.32 1.64 -3.92
N ARG A 48 7.61 1.63 -5.05
CA ARG A 48 8.16 1.97 -6.37
C ARG A 48 7.78 3.42 -6.67
N ARG A 49 8.72 4.34 -6.45
CA ARG A 49 8.48 5.79 -6.55
C ARG A 49 7.88 6.15 -7.92
N GLY A 50 6.74 6.85 -7.90
CA GLY A 50 6.00 7.22 -9.12
C GLY A 50 5.12 6.13 -9.70
N LEU A 51 5.17 4.89 -9.19
CA LEU A 51 4.40 3.75 -9.71
C LEU A 51 3.41 3.18 -8.69
N GLY A 52 3.81 3.06 -7.41
CA GLY A 52 2.96 2.52 -6.35
C GLY A 52 3.68 1.53 -5.43
N TYR A 53 3.04 0.41 -5.14
CA TYR A 53 3.50 -0.58 -4.16
C TYR A 53 3.61 -1.98 -4.74
N VAL A 54 4.55 -2.78 -4.25
CA VAL A 54 4.71 -4.18 -4.60
C VAL A 54 4.97 -5.02 -3.35
N LEU A 55 4.40 -6.22 -3.33
CA LEU A 55 4.69 -7.26 -2.35
C LEU A 55 5.76 -8.20 -2.91
N GLU A 56 6.92 -8.27 -2.26
CA GLU A 56 8.04 -9.17 -2.58
C GLU A 56 9.01 -9.31 -1.39
N PRO A 57 9.80 -10.40 -1.31
CA PRO A 57 10.82 -10.59 -0.28
C PRO A 57 12.08 -9.74 -0.48
#